data_AF-A0A538E709-F1
#
_entry.id   AF-A0A538E709-F1
#
_cell.length_a   1.000
_cell.length_b   1.000
_cell.length_c   1.000
_cell.angle_alpha   90.00
_cell.angle_beta   90.00
_cell.angle_gamma   90.00
#
_symmetry.space_group_name_H-M   'P 1'
#
loop_
_entity.id
_entity.type
_entity.pdbx_description
1 polymer ?
#
loop_
_entity_poly.entity_id
_entity_poly.type
_entity_poly.pdbx_seq_one_letter_code
_entity_poly.pdbx_strand_id
1 'polypeptide(L)' 'MAVRAHTESERIVAARERHVARGVATTPLVVARAEGARVWDVDGREYVDFAGG' A
#
# COMPACT_ATOMS: atom_id res chain seq x y z
N MET A 1 -20.46 -1.48 19.61
CA MET A 1 -19.88 -2.24 18.50
C MET A 1 -19.26 -1.26 17.50
N ALA A 2 -17.96 -1.01 17.59
CA ALA A 2 -17.27 -0.16 16.62
C ALA A 2 -16.98 -0.98 15.37
N VAL A 3 -17.61 -0.62 14.24
CA VAL A 3 -17.23 -1.15 12.92
C VAL A 3 -15.81 -0.65 12.65
N ARG A 4 -14.84 -1.56 12.55
CA ARG A 4 -13.50 -1.20 12.07
C ARG A 4 -13.65 -0.91 10.58
N ALA A 5 -13.49 0.35 10.18
CA ALA A 5 -13.38 0.70 8.78
C ALA A 5 -12.13 0.01 8.22
N HIS A 6 -12.29 -0.86 7.23
CA HIS A 6 -11.16 -1.39 6.48
C HIS A 6 -10.60 -0.31 5.57
N THR A 7 -9.28 -0.18 5.51
CA THR A 7 -8.64 0.78 4.61
C THR A 7 -8.56 0.22 3.19
N GLU A 8 -8.36 1.07 2.19
CA GLU A 8 -8.23 0.62 0.82
C GLU A 8 -6.94 -0.21 0.64
N SER A 9 -5.90 0.12 1.41
CA SER A 9 -4.68 -0.68 1.50
C SER A 9 -4.97 -2.12 1.92
N GLU A 10 -5.78 -2.33 2.97
CA GLU A 10 -6.14 -3.67 3.46
C GLU A 10 -6.87 -4.50 2.39
N ARG A 11 -7.80 -3.87 1.66
CA ARG A 11 -8.54 -4.53 0.57
C ARG A 11 -7.60 -4.99 -0.55
N ILE A 12 -6.64 -4.15 -0.93
CA ILE A 12 -5.69 -4.45 -2.01
C ILE A 12 -4.66 -5.51 -1.57
N VAL A 13 -4.19 -5.45 -0.33
CA VAL A 13 -3.30 -6.48 0.24
C VAL A 13 -4.00 -7.84 0.25
N ALA A 14 -5.26 -7.91 0.68
CA ALA A 14 -6.02 -9.16 0.63
C ALA A 14 -6.23 -9.67 -0.81
N ALA A 15 -6.41 -8.78 -1.78
CA ALA A 15 -6.48 -9.17 -3.18
C ALA A 15 -5.14 -9.71 -3.69
N ARG A 16 -4.02 -9.12 -3.29
CA ARG A 16 -2.67 -9.56 -3.64
C ARG A 16 -2.43 -11.01 -3.21
N GLU A 17 -2.85 -11.41 -2.01
CA GLU A 17 -2.69 -12.79 -1.52
C GLU A 17 -3.33 -13.85 -2.41
N ARG A 18 -4.40 -13.49 -3.13
CA ARG A 18 -5.12 -14.42 -4.02
C ARG A 18 -4.55 -14.47 -5.43
N HIS A 19 -3.90 -13.40 -5.90
CA HIS A 19 -3.54 -13.23 -7.31
C HIS A 19 -2.02 -13.12 -7.56
N VAL A 20 -1.21 -12.91 -6.53
CA VAL A 20 0.24 -12.74 -6.66
C VAL A 20 0.97 -13.88 -5.96
N ALA A 21 1.95 -14.47 -6.64
CA ALA A 21 2.76 -15.55 -6.08
C ALA A 21 3.53 -15.07 -4.84
N ARG A 22 3.59 -15.92 -3.80
CA ARG A 22 4.22 -15.57 -2.51
C ARG A 22 5.70 -15.21 -2.61
N GLY A 23 6.40 -15.70 -3.64
CA GLY A 23 7.82 -15.40 -3.88
C GLY A 23 8.09 -13.97 -4.33
N VAL A 24 7.06 -13.22 -4.74
CA VAL A 24 7.19 -11.78 -5.02
C VAL A 24 7.18 -11.06 -3.68
N ALA A 25 8.35 -10.62 -3.21
CA ALA A 25 8.48 -9.86 -1.97
C ALA A 25 8.37 -8.36 -2.28
N THR A 26 7.37 -7.70 -1.70
CA THR A 26 7.19 -6.24 -1.78
C THR A 26 6.86 -5.71 -0.40
N THR A 27 7.26 -4.48 -0.11
CA THR A 27 6.81 -3.75 1.09
C THR A 27 5.28 -3.72 1.13
N PRO A 28 4.63 -3.90 2.29
CA PRO A 28 3.18 -3.82 2.45
C PRO A 28 2.69 -2.36 2.42
N LEU A 29 3.07 -1.61 1.38
CA LEU A 29 2.66 -0.25 1.09
C LEU A 29 2.01 -0.23 -0.29
N VAL A 30 0.78 0.25 -0.38
CA VAL A 30 0.05 0.34 -1.64
C VAL A 30 0.07 1.79 -2.10
N VAL A 31 0.93 2.08 -3.07
CA VAL A 31 1.16 3.44 -3.59
C VAL A 31 0.09 3.81 -4.62
N ALA A 32 -0.53 4.98 -4.45
CA ALA A 32 -1.46 5.58 -5.40
C ALA A 32 -0.79 6.64 -6.27
N ARG A 33 0.15 7.40 -5.72
CA ARG A 33 0.86 8.50 -6.41
C ARG A 33 2.28 8.64 -5.88
N ALA A 34 3.21 9.07 -6.72
CA ALA A 34 4.55 9.50 -6.30
C ALA A 34 4.98 10.74 -7.10
N GLU A 35 5.72 11.65 -6.46
CA GLU A 35 6.26 12.87 -7.05
C GLU A 35 7.55 13.29 -6.33
N GLY A 36 8.68 13.29 -7.04
CA GLY A 36 9.99 13.50 -6.44
C GLY A 36 10.27 12.45 -5.35
N ALA A 37 10.64 12.89 -4.15
CA ALA A 37 10.86 12.03 -2.99
C ALA A 37 9.59 11.77 -2.16
N ARG A 38 8.40 12.18 -2.63
CA ARG A 38 7.13 12.02 -1.91
C ARG A 38 6.28 10.92 -2.52
N VAL A 39 5.68 10.10 -1.67
CA VAL A 39 4.78 9.00 -2.03
C VAL A 39 3.47 9.15 -1.25
N TRP A 40 2.34 8.95 -1.92
CA TRP A 40 1.02 8.89 -1.29
C TRP A 40 0.43 7.49 -1.44
N ASP A 41 0.03 6.90 -0.33
CA ASP A 41 -0.69 5.62 -0.36
C ASP A 41 -2.15 5.79 -0.79
N VAL A 42 -2.83 4.68 -1.04
CA VAL A 42 -4.26 4.65 -1.42
C VAL A 42 -5.20 5.16 -0.32
N ASP A 43 -4.72 5.30 0.91
CA ASP A 43 -5.46 5.85 2.04
C ASP A 43 -5.18 7.36 2.24
N GLY A 44 -4.37 7.97 1.37
CA GLY A 44 -4.04 9.39 1.37
C GLY A 44 -2.90 9.81 2.29
N ARG A 45 -2.15 8.86 2.88
CA ARG A 45 -0.99 9.16 3.74
C ARG A 45 0.23 9.49 2.89
N GLU A 46 0.95 10.54 3.27
CA GLU A 46 2.19 10.97 2.61
C GLU A 46 3.42 10.42 3.32
N TYR A 47 4.38 9.95 2.52
CA TYR A 47 5.66 9.39 2.95
C TYR A 47 6.81 10.04 2.18
N VAL A 48 7.99 10.08 2.81
CA VAL A 48 9.25 10.37 2.12
C VAL A 48 9.89 9.05 1.70
N ASP A 49 10.21 8.92 0.42
CA ASP A 49 10.87 7.74 -0.13
C ASP A 49 12.39 7.80 0.09
N PHE A 50 12.86 6.94 0.98
CA PHE A 50 14.29 6.71 1.23
C PHE A 50 14.83 5.47 0.52
N ALA A 51 13.97 4.66 -0.11
CA ALA A 51 14.37 3.49 -0.86
C ALA A 51 14.79 3.87 -2.29
N GLY A 52 14.11 4.85 -2.89
CA GLY A 52 14.48 5.42 -4.19
C GLY A 52 14.12 4.56 -5.41
N GLY A 53 13.21 3.59 -5.24
CA GLY A 53 12.77 2.68 -6.30
C GLY A 53 13.71 1.50 -6.55
#